data_AF-A0A6G1YXJ8-F1
#
_entry.id   AF-A0A6G1YXJ8-F1
#
_cell.length_a   1.000
_cell.length_b   1.000
_cell.length_c   1.000
_cell.angle_alpha   90.00
_cell.angle_beta   90.00
_cell.angle_gamma   90.00
#
_symmetry.space_group_name_H-M   'P 1'
#
loop_
_entity.id
_entity.type
_entity.pdbx_description
1 polymer ?
#
loop_
_entity_poly.entity_id
_entity_poly.type
_entity_poly.pdbx_seq_one_letter_code
_entity_poly.pdbx_strand_id
1 'polypeptide(L)'
;LINSDFLRKSQRNGIKLLYHQPQDIFIQADKGRITQVIFNLLSNAVKSIEEGTISVSLEKKEDNDHVVISIKDTGTGIDPGILPRLFTRFATKSFAGTGLGLYISKSIVEAHGGKIGAENNSDGRGATFAFSLPLIIQQDRRQESMAINTTAGATMINDIEERTKFHKTTLKRIFLVDDDYDHTITFKVGLELAGFEVDAYNDSAIALSNFKPDYYDLLLIDIKMPKIDGFELYERIRKIDDKVKVWFITAYEVYYKTLKEVSSKSKEETILDRFIQKPIEINNLVKQIKSELD
;
A
#
# COMPACT_ATOMS: atom_id res chain seq x y z
N LEU A 1 2.14 7.63 -14.86
CA LEU A 1 1.88 7.28 -13.44
C LEU A 1 0.37 7.28 -13.10
N ILE A 2 -0.52 7.78 -13.96
CA ILE A 2 -1.96 7.83 -13.69
C ILE A 2 -2.64 6.69 -14.46
N ASN A 3 -3.33 5.77 -13.77
CA ASN A 3 -4.02 4.63 -14.38
C ASN A 3 -5.39 5.03 -14.95
N SER A 4 -5.87 4.30 -15.95
CA SER A 4 -7.19 4.36 -16.58
C SER A 4 -8.37 4.36 -15.60
N ASP A 5 -8.28 3.66 -14.47
CA ASP A 5 -9.34 3.65 -13.45
C ASP A 5 -9.46 4.97 -12.68
N PHE A 6 -8.34 5.66 -12.45
CA PHE A 6 -8.36 7.01 -11.86
C PHE A 6 -9.00 8.01 -12.82
N LEU A 7 -8.66 7.92 -14.11
CA LEU A 7 -9.26 8.75 -15.16
C LEU A 7 -10.76 8.48 -15.31
N ARG A 8 -11.21 7.24 -15.13
CA ARG A 8 -12.64 6.89 -15.12
C ARG A 8 -13.38 7.43 -13.90
N LYS A 9 -12.79 7.37 -12.71
CA LYS A 9 -13.39 7.94 -11.48
C LYS A 9 -13.49 9.47 -11.55
N SER A 10 -12.49 10.17 -12.08
CA SER A 10 -12.54 11.64 -12.22
C SER A 10 -13.58 12.11 -13.23
N GLN A 11 -13.75 11.39 -14.36
CA GLN A 11 -14.73 11.74 -15.39
C GLN A 11 -16.20 11.56 -14.96
N ARG A 12 -16.49 10.70 -13.99
CA ARG A 12 -17.87 10.47 -13.50
C ARG A 12 -18.38 11.56 -12.54
N ASN A 13 -17.49 12.29 -11.88
CA ASN A 13 -17.85 13.21 -10.79
C ASN A 13 -17.69 14.70 -11.15
N GLY A 14 -17.56 15.08 -12.43
CA GLY A 14 -17.32 16.48 -12.80
C GLY A 14 -15.96 17.02 -12.32
N ILE A 15 -15.00 16.14 -11.99
CA ILE A 15 -13.68 16.52 -11.50
C ILE A 15 -12.73 16.68 -12.71
N LYS A 16 -12.19 17.88 -12.88
CA LYS A 16 -11.18 18.16 -13.90
C LYS A 16 -9.79 17.82 -13.36
N LEU A 17 -9.05 16.99 -14.09
CA LEU A 17 -7.66 16.70 -13.78
C LEU A 17 -6.74 17.54 -14.67
N LEU A 18 -5.87 18.34 -14.05
CA LEU A 18 -4.84 19.11 -14.73
C LEU A 18 -3.47 18.52 -14.41
N TYR A 19 -2.64 18.38 -15.44
CA TYR A 19 -1.26 17.92 -15.31
C TYR A 19 -0.31 19.01 -15.79
N HIS A 20 0.62 19.42 -14.94
CA HIS A 20 1.65 20.38 -15.27
C HIS A 20 3.03 19.77 -15.07
N GLN A 21 3.67 19.38 -16.18
CA GLN A 21 5.04 18.88 -16.21
C GLN A 21 5.81 19.68 -17.26
N PRO A 22 6.61 20.68 -16.85
CA PRO A 22 7.35 21.52 -17.79
C PRO A 22 8.53 20.77 -18.45
N GLN A 23 9.05 19.71 -17.81
CA GLN A 23 10.19 18.94 -18.31
C GLN A 23 10.20 17.50 -17.78
N ASP A 24 10.87 16.59 -18.50
CA ASP A 24 11.14 15.24 -18.02
C ASP A 24 12.22 15.24 -16.94
N ILE A 25 11.92 14.56 -15.82
CA ILE A 25 12.82 14.45 -14.67
C ILE A 25 12.98 12.97 -14.33
N PHE A 26 14.21 12.50 -14.33
CA PHE A 26 14.57 11.15 -13.91
C PHE A 26 15.04 11.16 -12.46
N ILE A 27 14.49 10.25 -11.66
CA ILE A 27 14.87 10.03 -10.26
C ILE A 27 15.17 8.54 -10.06
N GLN A 28 16.06 8.23 -9.12
CA GLN A 28 16.25 6.88 -8.64
C GLN A 28 15.38 6.67 -7.40
N ALA A 29 14.31 5.90 -7.55
CA ALA A 29 13.39 5.61 -6.47
C ALA A 29 12.73 4.24 -6.69
N ASP A 30 12.18 3.66 -5.63
CA ASP A 30 11.28 2.51 -5.76
C ASP A 30 9.99 2.98 -6.43
N LYS A 31 9.84 2.58 -7.71
CA LYS A 31 8.69 2.95 -8.53
C LYS A 31 7.36 2.55 -7.88
N GLY A 32 7.28 1.37 -7.26
CA GLY A 32 6.05 0.88 -6.64
C GLY A 32 5.68 1.72 -5.43
N ARG A 33 6.63 2.00 -4.54
CA ARG A 33 6.41 2.78 -3.32
C ARG A 33 6.12 4.25 -3.62
N ILE A 34 6.79 4.88 -4.59
CA ILE A 34 6.44 6.26 -4.98
C ILE A 34 5.07 6.33 -5.67
N THR A 35 4.74 5.33 -6.49
CA THR A 35 3.40 5.22 -7.09
C THR A 35 2.32 5.12 -5.99
N GLN A 36 2.59 4.37 -4.93
CA GLN A 36 1.75 4.26 -3.73
C GLN A 36 1.51 5.63 -3.06
N VAL A 37 2.55 6.45 -2.89
CA VAL A 37 2.43 7.82 -2.35
C VAL A 37 1.51 8.67 -3.22
N ILE A 38 1.77 8.69 -4.53
CA ILE A 38 1.01 9.51 -5.49
C ILE A 38 -0.48 9.10 -5.49
N PHE A 39 -0.78 7.80 -5.55
CA PHE A 39 -2.17 7.33 -5.51
C PHE A 39 -2.88 7.66 -4.21
N ASN A 40 -2.20 7.57 -3.07
CA ASN A 40 -2.79 7.92 -1.80
C ASN A 40 -3.17 9.41 -1.75
N LEU A 41 -2.29 10.30 -2.20
CA LEU A 41 -2.55 11.74 -2.25
C LEU A 41 -3.66 12.08 -3.25
N LEU A 42 -3.67 11.45 -4.43
CA LEU A 42 -4.73 11.63 -5.43
C LEU A 42 -6.09 11.10 -4.94
N SER A 43 -6.11 9.97 -4.23
CA SER A 43 -7.31 9.40 -3.64
C SER A 43 -7.91 10.35 -2.60
N ASN A 44 -7.07 10.95 -1.76
CA ASN A 44 -7.51 11.97 -0.80
C ASN A 44 -8.11 13.19 -1.50
N ALA A 45 -7.48 13.70 -2.56
CA ALA A 45 -8.00 14.82 -3.34
C ALA A 45 -9.38 14.52 -3.94
N VAL A 46 -9.58 13.31 -4.51
CA VAL A 46 -10.87 12.89 -5.06
C VAL A 46 -11.94 12.77 -3.98
N LYS A 47 -11.59 12.26 -2.79
CA LYS A 47 -12.55 12.14 -1.66
C LYS A 47 -13.00 13.49 -1.11
N SER A 48 -12.16 14.52 -1.26
CA SER A 48 -12.43 15.88 -0.74
C SER A 48 -13.17 16.79 -1.72
N ILE A 49 -13.39 16.36 -2.97
CA ILE A 49 -14.06 17.13 -4.02
C ILE A 49 -15.38 16.45 -4.43
N GLU A 50 -16.47 17.21 -4.42
CA GLU A 50 -17.71 16.84 -5.11
C GLU A 50 -17.67 17.25 -6.59
N GLU A 51 -17.38 18.53 -6.88
CA GLU A 51 -17.10 19.08 -8.20
C GLU A 51 -15.91 20.05 -8.11
N GLY A 52 -15.01 20.06 -9.10
CA GLY A 52 -13.85 20.94 -9.02
C GLY A 52 -12.65 20.48 -9.84
N THR A 53 -11.46 20.93 -9.44
CA THR A 53 -10.21 20.64 -10.15
C THR A 53 -9.17 20.01 -9.22
N ILE A 54 -8.50 18.97 -9.71
CA ILE A 54 -7.28 18.44 -9.13
C ILE A 54 -6.13 18.78 -10.09
N SER A 55 -5.11 19.44 -9.58
CA SER A 55 -3.90 19.80 -10.33
C SER A 55 -2.72 19.04 -9.79
N VAL A 56 -2.03 18.30 -10.65
CA VAL A 56 -0.77 17.63 -10.33
C VAL A 56 0.36 18.39 -11.00
N SER A 57 1.36 18.83 -10.24
CA SER A 57 2.52 19.53 -10.78
C SER A 57 3.83 18.90 -10.36
N LEU A 58 4.82 19.03 -11.24
CA LEU A 58 6.19 18.58 -11.04
C LEU A 58 7.12 19.77 -11.23
N GLU A 59 7.89 20.11 -10.19
CA GLU A 59 8.82 21.24 -10.23
C GLU A 59 10.20 20.80 -9.75
N LYS A 60 11.25 21.11 -10.52
CA LYS A 60 12.63 20.99 -10.04
C LYS A 60 12.98 22.26 -9.27
N LYS A 61 13.40 22.15 -8.02
CA LYS A 61 13.89 23.30 -7.24
C LYS A 61 15.40 23.44 -7.47
N GLU A 62 15.81 24.59 -8.00
CA GLU A 62 17.21 24.88 -8.36
C GLU A 62 18.13 24.93 -7.13
N ASP A 63 17.62 25.31 -5.96
CA ASP A 63 18.42 25.59 -4.76
C ASP A 63 18.88 24.35 -3.96
N ASN A 64 18.35 23.15 -4.22
CA ASN A 64 18.49 22.02 -3.29
C ASN A 64 18.39 20.62 -3.96
N ASP A 65 18.72 20.52 -5.25
CA ASP A 65 18.77 19.26 -6.01
C ASP A 65 17.63 18.29 -5.71
N HIS A 66 16.40 18.80 -5.66
CA HIS A 66 15.22 17.97 -5.43
C HIS A 66 14.12 18.32 -6.41
N VAL A 67 13.27 17.32 -6.65
CA VAL A 67 12.02 17.48 -7.37
C VAL A 67 10.88 17.53 -6.35
N VAL A 68 9.94 18.44 -6.56
CA VAL A 68 8.71 18.55 -5.79
C VAL A 68 7.55 18.08 -6.67
N ILE A 69 6.79 17.14 -6.15
CA ILE A 69 5.51 16.71 -6.70
C ILE A 69 4.44 17.34 -5.82
N SER A 70 3.49 18.07 -6.41
CA SER A 70 2.34 18.60 -5.67
C SER A 70 1.02 18.18 -6.29
N ILE A 71 0.04 17.94 -5.44
CA ILE A 71 -1.34 17.59 -5.76
C ILE A 71 -2.21 18.62 -5.05
N LYS A 72 -2.79 19.53 -5.82
CA LYS A 72 -3.67 20.60 -5.36
C LYS A 72 -5.11 20.29 -5.73
N ASP A 73 -6.00 20.29 -4.76
CA ASP A 73 -7.43 20.10 -4.93
C ASP A 73 -8.19 21.41 -4.65
N THR A 74 -9.44 21.51 -5.14
CA THR A 74 -10.35 22.63 -4.83
C THR A 74 -11.49 22.19 -3.91
N GLY A 75 -11.23 21.19 -3.05
CA GLY A 75 -12.23 20.56 -2.19
C GLY A 75 -12.50 21.32 -0.89
N THR A 76 -12.90 20.59 0.14
CA THR A 76 -13.22 21.15 1.48
C THR A 76 -12.00 21.66 2.26
N GLY A 77 -10.79 21.32 1.82
CA GLY A 77 -9.56 21.58 2.56
C GLY A 77 -9.35 20.65 3.75
N ILE A 78 -8.29 20.93 4.51
CA ILE A 78 -7.85 20.19 5.70
C ILE A 78 -8.33 20.92 6.96
N ASP A 79 -8.91 20.16 7.87
CA ASP A 79 -9.32 20.66 9.18
C ASP A 79 -8.09 21.14 10.01
N PRO A 80 -8.10 22.39 10.53
CA PRO A 80 -6.98 22.93 11.29
C PRO A 80 -6.60 22.13 12.54
N GLY A 81 -7.55 21.42 13.15
CA GLY A 81 -7.31 20.57 14.31
C GLY A 81 -6.66 19.22 13.98
N ILE A 82 -6.67 18.79 12.71
CA ILE A 82 -5.91 17.61 12.27
C ILE A 82 -4.54 18.01 11.72
N LEU A 83 -4.42 19.17 11.07
CA LEU A 83 -3.22 19.59 10.33
C LEU A 83 -1.88 19.32 11.07
N PRO A 84 -1.72 19.62 12.38
CA PRO A 84 -0.46 19.38 13.11
C PRO A 84 -0.08 17.90 13.24
N ARG A 85 -1.05 17.00 13.16
CA ARG A 85 -0.89 15.55 13.31
C ARG A 85 -1.27 14.77 12.04
N LEU A 86 -1.45 15.45 10.91
CA LEU A 86 -1.98 14.89 9.67
C LEU A 86 -1.21 13.67 9.16
N PHE A 87 0.11 13.65 9.40
CA PHE A 87 1.00 12.56 9.01
C PHE A 87 1.33 11.59 10.16
N THR A 88 0.58 11.63 11.26
CA THR A 88 0.69 10.64 12.34
C THR A 88 -0.28 9.48 12.12
N ARG A 89 -0.03 8.35 12.79
CA ARG A 89 -0.91 7.17 12.72
C ARG A 89 -2.33 7.53 13.20
N PHE A 90 -3.33 7.02 12.49
CA PHE A 90 -4.75 7.15 12.84
C PHE A 90 -5.29 8.59 12.88
N ALA A 91 -4.60 9.53 12.20
CA ALA A 91 -5.07 10.90 12.07
C ALA A 91 -6.19 10.99 11.03
N THR A 92 -7.46 10.88 11.47
CA THR A 92 -8.65 10.95 10.61
C THR A 92 -9.82 11.57 11.39
N LYS A 93 -10.65 12.37 10.71
CA LYS A 93 -11.98 12.80 11.18
C LYS A 93 -13.11 12.03 10.52
N SER A 94 -12.81 11.26 9.48
CA SER A 94 -13.78 10.48 8.72
C SER A 94 -13.91 9.07 9.30
N PHE A 95 -15.14 8.56 9.39
CA PHE A 95 -15.40 7.18 9.78
C PHE A 95 -14.95 6.15 8.72
N ALA A 96 -14.74 6.58 7.48
CA ALA A 96 -14.40 5.71 6.35
C ALA A 96 -12.90 5.48 6.15
N GLY A 97 -12.02 6.35 6.66
CA GLY A 97 -10.57 6.28 6.44
C GLY A 97 -9.81 5.86 7.69
N THR A 98 -8.82 4.96 7.55
CA THR A 98 -8.04 4.40 8.69
C THR A 98 -7.01 5.36 9.27
N GLY A 99 -6.77 6.51 8.62
CA GLY A 99 -5.77 7.50 9.03
C GLY A 99 -4.32 7.02 8.92
N LEU A 100 -4.06 5.90 8.22
CA LEU A 100 -2.70 5.36 8.02
C LEU A 100 -2.07 5.78 6.68
N GLY A 101 -2.86 6.06 5.65
CA GLY A 101 -2.35 6.32 4.30
C GLY A 101 -1.31 7.46 4.24
N LEU A 102 -1.60 8.59 4.89
CA LEU A 102 -0.67 9.73 4.94
C LEU A 102 0.57 9.45 5.79
N TYR A 103 0.43 8.75 6.92
CA TYR A 103 1.57 8.30 7.72
C TYR A 103 2.54 7.44 6.90
N ILE A 104 2.01 6.49 6.12
CA ILE A 104 2.81 5.62 5.26
C ILE A 104 3.45 6.41 4.12
N SER A 105 2.69 7.34 3.53
CA SER A 105 3.22 8.23 2.50
C SER A 105 4.44 8.99 3.01
N LYS A 106 4.38 9.48 4.25
CA LYS A 106 5.52 10.10 4.94
C LYS A 106 6.68 9.14 5.11
N SER A 107 6.46 7.94 5.65
CA SER A 107 7.54 6.96 5.82
C SER A 107 8.22 6.56 4.50
N ILE A 108 7.44 6.40 3.42
CA ILE A 108 7.99 6.10 2.10
C ILE A 108 8.85 7.26 1.59
N VAL A 109 8.32 8.48 1.64
CA VAL A 109 9.04 9.68 1.16
C VAL A 109 10.32 9.91 1.97
N GLU A 110 10.26 9.79 3.30
CA GLU A 110 11.43 9.94 4.18
C GLU A 110 12.47 8.85 3.94
N ALA A 111 12.06 7.60 3.68
CA ALA A 111 12.97 6.52 3.31
C ALA A 111 13.69 6.77 1.96
N HIS A 112 13.14 7.63 1.10
CA HIS A 112 13.78 8.10 -0.14
C HIS A 112 14.57 9.41 0.05
N GLY A 113 14.81 9.84 1.29
CA GLY A 113 15.52 11.09 1.59
C GLY A 113 14.69 12.36 1.29
N GLY A 114 13.39 12.20 1.08
CA GLY A 114 12.46 13.26 0.76
C GLY A 114 11.79 13.90 1.97
N LYS A 115 10.91 14.86 1.70
CA LYS A 115 10.00 15.47 2.70
C LYS A 115 8.58 15.47 2.16
N ILE A 116 7.57 15.33 3.02
CA ILE A 116 6.16 15.46 2.65
C ILE A 116 5.47 16.47 3.56
N GLY A 117 4.51 17.20 3.01
CA GLY A 117 3.73 18.19 3.73
C GLY A 117 2.37 18.41 3.09
N ALA A 118 1.53 19.16 3.79
CA ALA A 118 0.26 19.62 3.28
C ALA A 118 -0.12 20.98 3.90
N GLU A 119 -0.87 21.76 3.14
CA GLU A 119 -1.39 23.06 3.56
C GLU A 119 -2.76 23.30 2.95
N ASN A 120 -3.56 24.16 3.59
CA ASN A 120 -4.77 24.70 2.96
C ASN A 120 -4.38 25.74 1.91
N ASN A 121 -5.11 25.75 0.81
CA ASN A 121 -4.84 26.70 -0.27
C ASN A 121 -5.09 28.14 0.19
N SER A 122 -4.30 29.07 -0.33
CA SER A 122 -4.36 30.49 0.04
C SER A 122 -5.68 31.18 -0.34
N ASP A 123 -6.44 30.64 -1.30
CA ASP A 123 -7.78 31.11 -1.66
C ASP A 123 -8.89 30.55 -0.76
N GLY A 124 -8.51 29.82 0.29
CA GLY A 124 -9.43 29.24 1.28
C GLY A 124 -10.21 28.02 0.77
N ARG A 125 -9.90 27.50 -0.42
CA ARG A 125 -10.61 26.38 -1.03
C ARG A 125 -9.67 25.23 -1.35
N GLY A 126 -9.93 24.08 -0.76
CA GLY A 126 -9.14 22.87 -0.96
C GLY A 126 -7.78 22.90 -0.27
N ALA A 127 -6.97 21.90 -0.57
CA ALA A 127 -5.64 21.74 0.00
C ALA A 127 -4.59 21.45 -1.08
N THR A 128 -3.34 21.64 -0.70
CA THR A 128 -2.18 21.22 -1.47
C THR A 128 -1.38 20.24 -0.64
N PHE A 129 -1.22 19.03 -1.16
CA PHE A 129 -0.28 18.03 -0.65
C PHE A 129 0.95 18.01 -1.53
N ALA A 130 2.14 18.03 -0.93
CA ALA A 130 3.37 18.03 -1.69
C ALA A 130 4.42 17.12 -1.04
N PHE A 131 5.21 16.45 -1.87
CA PHE A 131 6.41 15.75 -1.42
C PHE A 131 7.60 16.05 -2.32
N SER A 132 8.79 16.01 -1.74
CA SER A 132 10.06 16.17 -2.44
C SER A 132 10.84 14.87 -2.49
N LEU A 133 11.64 14.69 -3.54
CA LEU A 133 12.61 13.61 -3.67
C LEU A 133 13.95 14.18 -4.16
N PRO A 134 15.10 13.70 -3.64
CA PRO A 134 16.40 14.12 -4.13
C PRO A 134 16.62 13.67 -5.58
N LEU A 135 17.25 14.54 -6.37
CA LEU A 135 17.79 14.22 -7.68
C LEU A 135 19.18 13.65 -7.47
N ILE A 136 19.44 12.45 -7.99
CA ILE A 136 20.82 11.97 -8.07
C ILE A 136 21.48 12.72 -9.22
N ILE A 137 22.33 13.69 -8.88
CA ILE A 137 23.30 14.22 -9.82
C ILE A 137 24.28 13.08 -10.12
N GLN A 138 24.41 12.69 -11.38
CA GLN A 138 25.56 11.89 -11.82
C GLN A 138 26.82 12.77 -11.71
N GLN A 139 27.38 12.89 -10.51
CA GLN A 139 28.75 13.35 -10.35
C GLN A 139 29.70 12.21 -10.73
N ASP A 140 30.75 12.57 -11.47
CA ASP A 140 31.71 11.73 -12.18
C ASP A 140 32.08 10.39 -11.51
N ARG A 141 31.59 9.28 -12.08
CA ARG A 141 32.19 7.96 -11.90
C ARG A 141 33.48 7.83 -12.71
N ARG A 142 34.51 8.61 -12.37
CA ARG A 142 35.87 8.46 -12.94
C ARG A 142 37.01 8.35 -11.93
N GLN A 143 36.78 8.44 -10.62
CA GLN A 143 37.88 8.33 -9.64
C GLN A 143 37.52 7.51 -8.40
N GLU A 144 37.07 6.26 -8.54
CA GLU A 144 37.03 5.33 -7.39
C GLU A 144 37.34 3.88 -7.81
N SER A 145 38.16 3.72 -8.85
CA SER A 145 38.75 2.45 -9.25
C SER A 145 40.25 2.43 -8.95
N MET A 146 40.65 2.68 -7.70
CA MET A 146 42.00 2.36 -7.21
C MET A 146 42.08 2.49 -5.69
N ALA A 147 41.64 1.46 -4.97
CA ALA A 147 42.19 1.03 -3.66
C ALA A 147 41.37 -0.16 -3.11
N ILE A 148 41.53 -1.34 -3.70
CA ILE A 148 41.30 -2.59 -2.98
C ILE A 148 42.67 -3.22 -2.82
N ASN A 149 43.16 -3.28 -1.57
CA ASN A 149 43.87 -4.42 -1.00
C ASN A 149 44.48 -4.03 0.36
N THR A 150 43.83 -4.37 1.47
CA THR A 150 44.56 -4.81 2.67
C THR A 150 43.68 -5.70 3.57
N THR A 151 43.90 -7.00 3.42
CA THR A 151 43.99 -8.05 4.45
C THR A 151 43.45 -7.74 5.85
N ALA A 152 42.15 -7.98 6.09
CA ALA A 152 41.58 -8.13 7.44
C ALA A 152 40.36 -9.09 7.53
N GLY A 153 40.08 -9.86 6.46
CA GLY A 153 38.82 -10.59 6.32
C GLY A 153 38.77 -12.04 6.80
N ALA A 154 39.88 -12.62 7.27
CA ALA A 154 39.93 -14.08 7.48
C ALA A 154 39.50 -14.57 8.87
N THR A 155 39.36 -13.69 9.87
CA THR A 155 39.12 -14.14 11.27
C THR A 155 37.69 -13.91 11.76
N MET A 156 36.85 -13.15 11.05
CA MET A 156 35.45 -12.88 11.44
C MET A 156 34.42 -13.84 10.83
N ILE A 157 34.81 -14.68 9.87
CA ILE A 157 33.85 -15.52 9.13
C ILE A 157 33.37 -16.71 9.98
N ASN A 158 34.23 -17.26 10.84
CA ASN A 158 33.89 -18.45 11.63
C ASN A 158 32.92 -18.17 12.78
N ASP A 159 32.94 -16.97 13.38
CA ASP A 159 32.02 -16.60 14.47
C ASP A 159 30.60 -16.26 13.96
N ILE A 160 30.46 -15.92 12.67
CA ILE A 160 29.17 -15.64 12.05
C ILE A 160 28.46 -16.94 11.68
N GLU A 161 29.19 -17.97 11.22
CA GLU A 161 28.60 -19.25 10.82
C GLU A 161 27.94 -20.02 11.97
N GLU A 162 28.49 -19.96 13.20
CA GLU A 162 27.85 -20.59 14.36
C GLU A 162 26.60 -19.85 14.85
N ARG A 163 26.55 -18.51 14.70
CA ARG A 163 25.37 -17.72 15.07
C ARG A 163 24.21 -17.82 14.08
N THR A 164 24.47 -18.17 12.82
CA THR A 164 23.42 -18.42 11.81
C THR A 164 22.65 -19.75 11.98
N LYS A 165 23.05 -20.61 12.92
CA LYS A 165 22.31 -21.85 13.26
C LYS A 165 21.21 -21.66 14.32
N PHE A 166 21.05 -20.46 14.88
CA PHE A 166 19.96 -20.16 15.82
C PHE A 166 18.76 -19.53 15.09
N HIS A 167 17.70 -20.33 14.92
CA HIS A 167 16.34 -19.95 14.50
C HIS A 167 16.23 -19.05 13.26
N LYS A 168 16.33 -19.65 12.07
CA LYS A 168 15.74 -19.07 10.86
C LYS A 168 14.22 -19.25 10.96
N THR A 169 13.54 -18.47 11.79
CA THR A 169 12.09 -18.30 11.70
C THR A 169 11.83 -17.62 10.36
N THR A 170 11.55 -18.40 9.32
CA THR A 170 11.11 -17.84 8.04
C THR A 170 9.82 -17.06 8.31
N LEU A 171 9.85 -15.75 8.11
CA LEU A 171 8.67 -14.90 8.27
C LEU A 171 7.55 -15.45 7.37
N LYS A 172 6.36 -15.56 7.95
CA LYS A 172 5.16 -16.07 7.27
C LYS A 172 4.72 -15.06 6.21
N ARG A 173 4.42 -15.53 5.00
CA ARG A 173 4.06 -14.70 3.85
C ARG A 173 2.56 -14.70 3.58
N ILE A 174 1.98 -13.53 3.42
CA ILE A 174 0.56 -13.32 3.17
C ILE A 174 0.37 -12.69 1.78
N PHE A 175 -0.55 -13.26 1.01
CA PHE A 175 -0.98 -12.75 -0.29
C PHE A 175 -2.33 -12.06 -0.14
N LEU A 176 -2.32 -10.72 -0.13
CA LEU A 176 -3.49 -9.89 0.11
C LEU A 176 -4.06 -9.35 -1.20
N VAL A 177 -5.36 -9.52 -1.42
CA VAL A 177 -6.06 -8.98 -2.60
C VAL A 177 -7.34 -8.27 -2.17
N ASP A 178 -7.44 -6.98 -2.48
CA ASP A 178 -8.62 -6.17 -2.19
C ASP A 178 -8.67 -5.01 -3.20
N ASP A 179 -9.77 -4.82 -3.91
CA ASP A 179 -9.88 -3.76 -4.93
C ASP A 179 -9.94 -2.36 -4.31
N ASP A 180 -10.22 -2.27 -3.01
CA ASP A 180 -10.07 -1.05 -2.24
C ASP A 180 -8.63 -0.87 -1.74
N TYR A 181 -8.03 0.21 -2.20
CA TYR A 181 -6.67 0.60 -1.86
C TYR A 181 -6.49 0.90 -0.37
N ASP A 182 -7.48 1.52 0.28
CA ASP A 182 -7.40 1.88 1.70
C ASP A 182 -7.42 0.62 2.58
N HIS A 183 -8.22 -0.39 2.21
CA HIS A 183 -8.21 -1.69 2.88
C HIS A 183 -6.87 -2.39 2.70
N THR A 184 -6.42 -2.50 1.45
CA THR A 184 -5.16 -3.16 1.10
C THR A 184 -4.00 -2.59 1.90
N ILE A 185 -3.89 -1.27 1.96
CA ILE A 185 -2.78 -0.64 2.65
C ILE A 185 -2.88 -0.77 4.18
N THR A 186 -4.10 -0.71 4.72
CA THR A 186 -4.34 -0.88 6.17
C THR A 186 -3.97 -2.29 6.61
N PHE A 187 -4.45 -3.31 5.91
CA PHE A 187 -4.15 -4.69 6.23
C PHE A 187 -2.67 -4.99 6.02
N LYS A 188 -2.08 -4.55 4.90
CA LYS A 188 -0.66 -4.73 4.64
C LYS A 188 0.20 -4.21 5.79
N VAL A 189 0.02 -2.95 6.18
CA VAL A 189 0.85 -2.37 7.25
C VAL A 189 0.60 -3.01 8.60
N GLY A 190 -0.66 -3.30 8.95
CA GLY A 190 -0.95 -3.96 10.21
C GLY A 190 -0.33 -5.34 10.33
N LEU A 191 -0.32 -6.10 9.24
CA LEU A 191 0.29 -7.42 9.17
C LEU A 191 1.82 -7.34 9.13
N GLU A 192 2.40 -6.42 8.36
CA GLU A 192 3.85 -6.18 8.34
C GLU A 192 4.38 -5.78 9.73
N LEU A 193 3.68 -4.89 10.45
CA LEU A 193 4.01 -4.52 11.84
C LEU A 193 3.90 -5.69 12.81
N ALA A 194 3.10 -6.71 12.48
CA ALA A 194 2.94 -7.90 13.30
C ALA A 194 3.98 -8.99 13.01
N GLY A 195 4.88 -8.77 12.04
CA GLY A 195 5.95 -9.68 11.67
C GLY A 195 5.66 -10.57 10.45
N PHE A 196 4.65 -10.25 9.65
CA PHE A 196 4.37 -10.95 8.39
C PHE A 196 5.05 -10.26 7.21
N GLU A 197 5.39 -11.01 6.17
CA GLU A 197 5.71 -10.44 4.87
C GLU A 197 4.44 -10.42 4.01
N VAL A 198 4.12 -9.29 3.35
CA VAL A 198 2.83 -9.12 2.68
C VAL A 198 3.00 -8.62 1.24
N ASP A 199 2.61 -9.46 0.29
CA ASP A 199 2.40 -9.07 -1.10
C ASP A 199 0.93 -8.67 -1.27
N ALA A 200 0.68 -7.45 -1.75
CA ALA A 200 -0.65 -6.87 -1.75
C ALA A 200 -1.04 -6.33 -3.12
N TYR A 201 -2.28 -6.60 -3.54
CA TYR A 201 -2.77 -6.33 -4.89
C TYR A 201 -4.17 -5.69 -4.88
N ASN A 202 -4.38 -4.73 -5.78
CA ASN A 202 -5.66 -4.04 -5.97
C ASN A 202 -6.42 -4.47 -7.23
N ASP A 203 -5.88 -5.41 -7.99
CA ASP A 203 -6.53 -5.99 -9.17
C ASP A 203 -6.27 -7.49 -9.16
N SER A 204 -7.35 -8.26 -9.22
CA SER A 204 -7.32 -9.73 -9.13
C SER A 204 -6.63 -10.41 -10.30
N ALA A 205 -6.62 -9.80 -11.49
CA ALA A 205 -5.88 -10.34 -12.64
C ALA A 205 -4.36 -10.14 -12.45
N ILE A 206 -3.95 -8.97 -11.95
CA ILE A 206 -2.54 -8.73 -11.60
C ILE A 206 -2.11 -9.68 -10.49
N ALA A 207 -2.94 -9.84 -9.45
CA ALA A 207 -2.69 -10.78 -8.37
C ALA A 207 -2.45 -12.19 -8.93
N LEU A 208 -3.39 -12.73 -9.71
CA LEU A 208 -3.27 -14.05 -10.31
C LEU A 208 -1.98 -14.23 -11.12
N SER A 209 -1.60 -13.22 -11.91
CA SER A 209 -0.37 -13.28 -12.73
C SER A 209 0.94 -13.26 -11.92
N ASN A 210 0.91 -12.76 -10.68
CA ASN A 210 2.07 -12.69 -9.80
C ASN A 210 2.07 -13.76 -8.71
N PHE A 211 1.02 -14.57 -8.63
CA PHE A 211 0.92 -15.67 -7.68
C PHE A 211 2.05 -16.69 -7.91
N LYS A 212 2.63 -17.18 -6.82
CA LYS A 212 3.73 -18.14 -6.81
C LYS A 212 3.28 -19.37 -6.00
N PRO A 213 3.21 -20.56 -6.60
CA PRO A 213 2.85 -21.78 -5.87
C PRO A 213 3.87 -22.07 -4.77
N ASP A 214 3.41 -22.66 -3.66
CA ASP A 214 4.21 -23.08 -2.50
C ASP A 214 5.02 -21.93 -1.84
N TYR A 215 4.67 -20.67 -2.12
CA TYR A 215 5.40 -19.50 -1.63
C TYR A 215 4.67 -18.75 -0.50
N TYR A 216 3.34 -18.81 -0.48
CA TYR A 216 2.52 -18.07 0.47
C TYR A 216 1.97 -19.00 1.55
N ASP A 217 1.94 -18.54 2.80
CA ASP A 217 1.36 -19.30 3.92
C ASP A 217 -0.16 -19.05 4.03
N LEU A 218 -0.63 -17.88 3.59
CA LEU A 218 -2.04 -17.49 3.65
C LEU A 218 -2.41 -16.53 2.52
N LEU A 219 -3.58 -16.74 1.93
CA LEU A 219 -4.24 -15.80 1.02
C LEU A 219 -5.35 -15.09 1.79
N LEU A 220 -5.41 -13.78 1.61
CA LEU A 220 -6.43 -12.92 2.20
C LEU A 220 -7.12 -12.16 1.07
N ILE A 221 -8.33 -12.59 0.69
CA ILE A 221 -8.98 -12.19 -0.57
C ILE A 221 -10.31 -11.51 -0.29
N ASP A 222 -10.51 -10.29 -0.81
CA ASP A 222 -11.85 -9.70 -0.84
C ASP A 222 -12.77 -10.46 -1.79
N ILE A 223 -14.01 -10.70 -1.38
CA ILE A 223 -14.96 -11.44 -2.23
C ILE A 223 -15.43 -10.60 -3.41
N LYS A 224 -15.71 -9.32 -3.20
CA LYS A 224 -16.44 -8.50 -4.18
C LYS A 224 -15.47 -7.58 -4.91
N MET A 225 -14.81 -8.13 -5.92
CA MET A 225 -13.90 -7.39 -6.77
C MET A 225 -14.42 -7.30 -8.22
N PRO A 226 -14.07 -6.26 -8.99
CA PRO A 226 -14.44 -6.14 -10.39
C PRO A 226 -13.69 -7.14 -11.27
N LYS A 227 -14.30 -7.50 -12.41
CA LYS A 227 -13.77 -8.41 -13.46
C LYS A 227 -13.66 -9.87 -13.01
N ILE A 228 -12.82 -10.15 -12.01
CA ILE A 228 -12.63 -11.48 -11.40
C ILE A 228 -12.90 -11.29 -9.92
N ASP A 229 -13.96 -11.93 -9.43
CA ASP A 229 -14.33 -11.89 -8.01
C ASP A 229 -13.44 -12.80 -7.16
N GLY A 230 -13.56 -12.72 -5.84
CA GLY A 230 -12.71 -13.47 -4.92
C GLY A 230 -12.87 -14.99 -5.03
N PHE A 231 -14.08 -15.48 -5.32
CA PHE A 231 -14.32 -16.92 -5.50
C PHE A 231 -13.69 -17.42 -6.80
N GLU A 232 -13.85 -16.67 -7.88
CA GLU A 232 -13.23 -17.02 -9.16
C GLU A 232 -11.70 -16.96 -9.07
N LEU A 233 -11.14 -15.95 -8.39
CA LEU A 233 -9.70 -15.87 -8.14
C LEU A 233 -9.20 -17.09 -7.36
N TYR A 234 -9.91 -17.46 -6.29
CA TYR A 234 -9.61 -18.64 -5.50
C TYR A 234 -9.61 -19.92 -6.35
N GLU A 235 -10.66 -20.17 -7.14
CA GLU A 235 -10.75 -21.35 -8.01
C GLU A 235 -9.59 -21.44 -9.01
N ARG A 236 -9.14 -20.30 -9.54
CA ARG A 236 -7.99 -20.26 -10.45
C ARG A 236 -6.68 -20.54 -9.72
N ILE A 237 -6.49 -19.98 -8.52
CA ILE A 237 -5.29 -20.24 -7.70
C ILE A 237 -5.26 -21.70 -7.25
N ARG A 238 -6.39 -22.30 -6.86
CA ARG A 238 -6.47 -23.69 -6.42
C ARG A 238 -6.06 -24.71 -7.47
N LYS A 239 -6.17 -24.37 -8.75
CA LYS A 239 -5.65 -25.19 -9.86
C LYS A 239 -4.12 -25.15 -9.97
N ILE A 240 -3.50 -24.13 -9.39
CA ILE A 240 -2.04 -23.90 -9.39
C ILE A 240 -1.44 -24.41 -8.06
N ASP A 241 -2.11 -24.15 -6.95
CA ASP A 241 -1.72 -24.55 -5.59
C ASP A 241 -2.95 -24.96 -4.78
N ASP A 242 -3.11 -26.27 -4.57
CA ASP A 242 -4.23 -26.87 -3.87
C ASP A 242 -3.99 -27.05 -2.36
N LYS A 243 -2.89 -26.51 -1.82
CA LYS A 243 -2.56 -26.61 -0.39
C LYS A 243 -2.60 -25.27 0.31
N VAL A 244 -2.48 -24.18 -0.45
CA VAL A 244 -2.45 -22.85 0.13
C VAL A 244 -3.72 -22.54 0.94
N LYS A 245 -3.53 -22.01 2.15
CA LYS A 245 -4.62 -21.58 3.03
C LYS A 245 -5.22 -20.29 2.46
N VAL A 246 -6.55 -20.18 2.51
CA VAL A 246 -7.27 -19.02 1.96
C VAL A 246 -8.33 -18.56 2.95
N TRP A 247 -8.29 -17.27 3.26
CA TRP A 247 -9.32 -16.54 3.99
C TRP A 247 -9.93 -15.47 3.08
N PHE A 248 -11.25 -15.40 3.10
CA PHE A 248 -12.02 -14.38 2.43
C PHE A 248 -12.38 -13.26 3.39
N ILE A 249 -12.23 -12.01 2.96
CA ILE A 249 -12.76 -10.85 3.67
C ILE A 249 -13.97 -10.31 2.90
N THR A 250 -15.06 -9.96 3.57
CA THR A 250 -16.25 -9.40 2.90
C THR A 250 -17.00 -8.40 3.76
N ALA A 251 -17.42 -7.29 3.16
CA ALA A 251 -18.38 -6.36 3.76
C ALA A 251 -19.85 -6.78 3.57
N TYR A 252 -20.11 -7.85 2.80
CA TYR A 252 -21.46 -8.20 2.36
C TYR A 252 -22.08 -9.26 3.27
N GLU A 253 -22.97 -8.81 4.15
CA GLU A 253 -23.58 -9.59 5.22
C GLU A 253 -24.33 -10.84 4.72
N VAL A 254 -24.92 -10.79 3.51
CA VAL A 254 -25.67 -11.93 2.94
C VAL A 254 -24.76 -13.13 2.71
N TYR A 255 -23.54 -12.94 2.17
CA TYR A 255 -22.62 -14.05 1.95
C TYR A 255 -22.21 -14.68 3.28
N TYR A 256 -21.91 -13.85 4.28
CA TYR A 256 -21.55 -14.34 5.61
C TYR A 256 -22.70 -15.12 6.27
N LYS A 257 -23.94 -14.62 6.19
CA LYS A 257 -25.14 -15.31 6.72
C LYS A 257 -25.43 -16.62 6.00
N THR A 258 -25.46 -16.61 4.66
CA THR A 258 -25.73 -17.82 3.86
C THR A 258 -24.68 -18.90 4.12
N LEU A 259 -23.39 -18.53 4.22
CA LEU A 259 -22.33 -19.50 4.51
C LEU A 259 -22.40 -20.02 5.95
N LYS A 260 -22.78 -19.19 6.92
CA LYS A 260 -23.01 -19.60 8.31
C LYS A 260 -24.17 -20.58 8.44
N GLU A 261 -25.25 -20.36 7.71
CA GLU A 261 -26.40 -21.26 7.67
C GLU A 261 -26.07 -22.61 7.02
N VAL A 262 -25.24 -22.62 5.97
CA VAL A 262 -24.78 -23.84 5.30
C VAL A 262 -23.83 -24.63 6.20
N SER A 263 -22.84 -23.97 6.82
CA SER A 263 -21.87 -24.60 7.73
C SER A 263 -22.50 -25.07 9.04
N SER A 264 -23.58 -24.45 9.51
CA SER A 264 -24.34 -24.97 10.66
C SER A 264 -25.04 -26.32 10.37
N LYS A 265 -25.21 -26.68 9.09
CA LYS A 265 -25.88 -27.91 8.64
C LYS A 265 -24.92 -29.01 8.17
N SER A 266 -23.75 -28.64 7.65
CA SER A 266 -22.65 -29.55 7.32
C SER A 266 -21.68 -29.65 8.51
N LYS A 267 -21.18 -30.83 8.89
CA LYS A 267 -20.12 -30.98 9.93
C LYS A 267 -18.75 -30.39 9.52
N GLU A 268 -18.73 -29.45 8.59
CA GLU A 268 -17.58 -28.76 8.04
C GLU A 268 -17.51 -27.35 8.67
N GLU A 269 -17.22 -27.31 9.98
CA GLU A 269 -16.92 -26.04 10.69
C GLU A 269 -15.71 -25.31 10.09
N THR A 270 -14.81 -26.05 9.44
CA THR A 270 -13.51 -25.57 8.91
C THR A 270 -13.61 -24.61 7.72
N ILE A 271 -14.80 -24.43 7.11
CA ILE A 271 -15.00 -23.47 6.02
C ILE A 271 -15.35 -22.08 6.57
N LEU A 272 -16.02 -21.98 7.72
CA LEU A 272 -16.42 -20.70 8.33
C LEU A 272 -15.23 -19.91 8.87
N ASP A 273 -14.20 -20.58 9.39
CA ASP A 273 -12.95 -19.96 9.84
C ASP A 273 -12.19 -19.25 8.70
N ARG A 274 -12.60 -19.50 7.45
CA ARG A 274 -12.05 -18.88 6.24
C ARG A 274 -12.82 -17.62 5.84
N PHE A 275 -13.77 -17.11 6.62
CA PHE A 275 -14.53 -15.91 6.28
C PHE A 275 -14.47 -14.85 7.39
N ILE A 276 -13.96 -13.68 7.02
CA ILE A 276 -13.85 -12.50 7.87
C ILE A 276 -14.86 -11.44 7.41
N GLN A 277 -15.73 -11.03 8.31
CA GLN A 277 -16.66 -9.94 8.05
C GLN A 277 -15.98 -8.58 8.26
N LYS A 278 -16.14 -7.66 7.30
CA LYS A 278 -15.80 -6.23 7.47
C LYS A 278 -16.97 -5.51 8.16
N PRO A 279 -16.68 -4.53 9.04
CA PRO A 279 -15.36 -4.07 9.44
C PRO A 279 -14.68 -5.04 10.42
N ILE A 280 -13.37 -5.27 10.23
CA ILE A 280 -12.53 -6.01 11.19
C ILE A 280 -11.42 -5.09 11.72
N GLU A 281 -11.22 -5.10 13.03
CA GLU A 281 -10.08 -4.42 13.63
C GLU A 281 -8.79 -5.15 13.31
N ILE A 282 -7.75 -4.38 12.94
CA ILE A 282 -6.47 -4.94 12.51
C ILE A 282 -5.81 -5.85 13.56
N ASN A 283 -5.95 -5.52 14.85
CA ASN A 283 -5.40 -6.32 15.93
C ASN A 283 -6.11 -7.68 16.05
N ASN A 284 -7.41 -7.72 15.80
CA ASN A 284 -8.18 -8.97 15.80
C ASN A 284 -7.80 -9.83 14.59
N LEU A 285 -7.65 -9.22 13.41
CA LEU A 285 -7.17 -9.92 12.21
C LEU A 285 -5.79 -10.53 12.44
N VAL A 286 -4.84 -9.75 12.97
CA VAL A 286 -3.48 -10.23 13.29
C VAL A 286 -3.51 -11.39 14.27
N LYS A 287 -4.33 -11.30 15.34
CA LYS A 287 -4.44 -12.37 16.34
C LYS A 287 -4.96 -13.67 15.73
N GLN A 288 -5.98 -13.58 14.87
CA GLN A 288 -6.54 -14.73 14.19
C GLN A 288 -5.51 -15.36 13.24
N ILE A 289 -4.82 -14.56 12.42
CA ILE A 289 -3.82 -15.07 11.48
C ILE A 289 -2.63 -15.73 12.20
N LYS A 290 -2.15 -15.15 13.32
CA LYS A 290 -1.10 -15.78 14.12
C LYS A 290 -1.53 -17.17 14.63
N SER A 291 -2.74 -17.26 15.18
CA SER A 291 -3.30 -18.54 15.65
C SER A 291 -3.45 -19.59 14.54
N GLU A 292 -3.54 -19.19 13.28
CA GLU A 292 -3.70 -20.09 12.12
C GLU A 292 -2.34 -20.53 11.54
N LEU A 293 -1.31 -19.70 11.67
CA LEU A 293 -0.01 -19.90 11.03
C LEU A 293 1.11 -20.37 11.98
N ASP A 294 0.91 -20.22 13.29
CA ASP A 294 1.75 -20.78 14.35
C ASP A 294 1.36 -22.24 14.67
#